data_AF-A0A3P8SLY6-F1
#
_entry.id   AF-A0A3P8SLY6-F1
#
_cell.length_a   1.000
_cell.length_b   1.000
_cell.length_c   1.000
_cell.angle_alpha   90.00
_cell.angle_beta   90.00
_cell.angle_gamma   90.00
#
_symmetry.space_group_name_H-M   'P 1'
#
loop_
_entity.id
_entity.type
_entity.pdbx_description
1 polymer ?
#
loop_
_entity_poly.entity_id
_entity_poly.type
_entity_poly.pdbx_seq_one_letter_code
_entity_poly.pdbx_strand_id
1 'polypeptide(L)' 'MVSDPLKTHLHYINECERLPQPCAHQCINTPGSFKCTCPPGRHLLGDGKSCAGLERLPSY' A
#
# COMPACT_ATOMS: atom_id res chain seq x y z
N MET A 1 17.56 -0.44 23.47
CA MET A 1 17.13 -1.66 22.76
C MET A 1 16.90 -1.25 21.31
N VAL A 2 17.97 -1.42 20.51
CA VAL A 2 18.14 -1.23 19.05
C VAL A 2 17.34 -0.12 18.35
N SER A 3 17.72 1.14 18.57
CA SER A 3 17.49 2.20 17.58
C SER A 3 18.69 2.25 16.64
N ASP A 4 18.70 1.31 15.70
CA ASP A 4 19.75 1.09 14.72
C ASP A 4 20.06 2.37 13.92
N PRO A 5 21.33 2.82 13.85
CA PRO A 5 21.71 4.07 13.18
C PRO A 5 21.43 4.09 11.66
N LEU A 6 21.13 2.93 11.05
CA LEU A 6 20.68 2.84 9.65
C LEU A 6 19.22 3.30 9.45
N LYS A 7 18.44 3.44 10.53
CA LYS A 7 17.04 3.90 10.50
C LYS A 7 16.89 5.43 10.47
N THR A 8 18.01 6.15 10.35
CA THR A 8 18.04 7.62 10.32
C THR A 8 17.88 8.17 8.90
N HIS A 9 18.01 7.33 7.86
CA HIS A 9 17.91 7.72 6.45
C HIS A 9 16.69 7.15 5.71
N LEU A 10 15.85 6.35 6.38
CA LEU A 10 14.49 6.01 5.92
C LEU A 10 13.55 7.15 6.27
N HIS A 11 13.93 8.33 5.76
CA HIS A 11 13.12 9.52 5.73
C HIS A 11 11.70 9.16 5.30
N TYR A 12 10.77 9.94 5.81
CA TYR A 12 9.38 10.07 5.36
C TYR A 12 9.31 10.34 3.84
N ILE A 13 9.70 9.37 3.02
CA ILE A 13 9.60 9.41 1.59
C ILE A 13 8.20 8.93 1.33
N ASN A 14 7.35 9.82 0.81
CA ASN A 14 6.01 9.43 0.45
C ASN A 14 6.05 8.65 -0.86
N GLU A 15 6.18 7.33 -0.80
CA GLU A 15 6.18 6.50 -2.00
C GLU A 15 4.84 6.57 -2.74
N CYS A 16 3.76 6.98 -2.06
CA CYS A 16 2.46 7.24 -2.68
C CYS A 16 2.50 8.41 -3.67
N GLU A 17 3.35 9.40 -3.44
CA GLU A 17 3.53 10.56 -4.33
C GLU A 17 4.70 10.37 -5.31
N ARG A 18 5.69 9.55 -4.94
CA ARG A 18 6.89 9.35 -5.75
C ARG A 18 6.71 8.33 -6.87
N LEU A 19 5.82 7.35 -6.69
CA LEU A 19 5.56 6.31 -7.68
C LEU A 19 4.26 6.64 -8.44
N PRO A 20 4.24 6.57 -9.78
CA PRO A 20 3.08 6.97 -10.57
C PRO A 20 1.82 6.14 -10.30
N GLN A 21 1.94 4.89 -9.81
CA GLN A 21 0.83 4.03 -9.33
C GLN A 21 1.37 3.00 -8.31
N PRO A 22 1.54 3.36 -7.03
CA PRO A 22 2.14 2.47 -6.04
C PRO A 22 1.20 1.33 -5.62
N CYS A 23 -0.10 1.56 -5.73
CA CYS A 23 -1.19 0.67 -5.33
C CYS A 23 -2.31 0.72 -6.39
N ALA A 24 -3.08 -0.35 -6.51
CA ALA A 24 -4.22 -0.42 -7.43
C ALA A 24 -5.45 0.39 -6.95
N HIS A 25 -5.50 0.77 -5.68
CA HIS A 25 -6.61 1.54 -5.13
C HIS A 25 -6.16 2.64 -4.18
N GLN A 26 -5.95 2.33 -2.90
CA GLN A 26 -5.57 3.32 -1.90
C GLN A 26 -4.13 3.06 -1.43
N CYS A 27 -3.30 4.09 -1.46
CA CYS A 27 -1.95 4.09 -0.89
C CYS A 27 -1.96 4.86 0.44
N ILE A 28 -1.30 4.30 1.45
CA ILE A 28 -1.14 4.89 2.78
C ILE A 28 0.35 4.93 3.08
N ASN A 29 0.90 6.14 3.13
CA ASN A 29 2.29 6.37 3.51
C ASN A 29 2.48 6.07 5.00
N THR A 30 3.57 5.38 5.35
CA THR A 30 3.95 5.08 6.74
C THR A 30 5.42 5.43 6.97
N PRO A 31 5.85 5.72 8.20
CA PRO A 31 7.25 6.01 8.46
C PRO A 31 8.15 4.83 8.07
N GLY A 32 8.91 4.99 6.98
CA GLY A 32 9.84 3.99 6.43
C GLY A 32 9.24 2.99 5.43
N SER A 33 7.96 3.11 5.04
CA SER A 33 7.34 2.26 4.00
C SER A 33 5.96 2.80 3.58
N PHE A 34 5.25 2.11 2.69
CA PHE A 34 3.84 2.38 2.40
C PHE A 34 3.02 1.10 2.45
N LYS A 35 1.71 1.25 2.64
CA LYS A 35 0.75 0.15 2.62
C LYS A 35 -0.34 0.43 1.60
N CYS A 36 -0.70 -0.59 0.84
CA CYS A 36 -1.84 -0.55 -0.05
C CYS A 36 -3.08 -1.12 0.62
N THR A 37 -4.23 -0.48 0.43
CA THR A 37 -5.51 -0.96 0.92
C THR A 37 -6.52 -1.05 -0.20
N CYS A 38 -7.36 -2.08 -0.16
CA CYS A 38 -8.38 -2.37 -1.16
C CYS A 38 -9.77 -1.93 -0.65
N PRO A 39 -10.70 -1.62 -1.56
CA PRO A 39 -12.06 -1.25 -1.18
C PRO A 39 -12.81 -2.47 -0.59
N PRO A 40 -13.93 -2.24 0.12
CA PRO A 40 -14.75 -3.33 0.65
C PRO A 40 -15.14 -4.35 -0.44
N GLY A 41 -15.00 -5.64 -0.13
CA GLY A 41 -15.24 -6.74 -1.08
C GLY A 41 -14.06 -7.10 -1.98
N ARG A 42 -12.91 -6.41 -1.82
CA ARG A 42 -11.64 -6.76 -2.47
C ARG A 42 -10.55 -7.03 -1.43
N HIS A 43 -9.60 -7.87 -1.82
CA HIS A 43 -8.47 -8.28 -1.01
C HIS A 43 -7.17 -7.89 -1.71
N LEU A 44 -6.16 -7.53 -0.91
CA LEU A 44 -4.84 -7.25 -1.43
C LEU A 44 -4.18 -8.57 -1.87
N LEU A 45 -3.66 -8.59 -3.09
CA LEU A 45 -2.93 -9.72 -3.65
C LEU A 45 -1.53 -9.83 -3.04
N GLY A 46 -0.87 -10.97 -3.26
CA GLY A 46 0.45 -11.27 -2.69
C GLY A 46 1.58 -10.34 -3.16
N ASP A 47 1.38 -9.58 -4.22
CA ASP A 47 2.29 -8.51 -4.67
C ASP A 47 2.19 -7.25 -3.80
N GLY A 48 1.21 -7.16 -2.89
CA GLY A 48 1.06 -6.07 -1.94
C GLY A 48 0.60 -4.75 -2.56
N LYS A 49 0.22 -4.75 -3.84
CA LYS A 49 -0.17 -3.54 -4.61
C LYS A 49 -1.51 -3.71 -5.30
N SER A 50 -1.75 -4.90 -5.87
CA SER A 50 -2.93 -5.21 -6.65
C SER A 50 -4.09 -5.66 -5.77
N CYS A 51 -5.31 -5.34 -6.18
CA CYS A 51 -6.52 -5.77 -5.49
C CYS A 51 -7.24 -6.83 -6.34
N ALA A 52 -7.52 -7.99 -5.75
CA ALA A 52 -8.36 -9.02 -6.35
C ALA A 52 -9.57 -9.30 -5.48
N GLY A 53 -10.69 -9.62 -6.11
CA GLY A 53 -11.94 -9.87 -5.42
C GLY A 53 -13.10 -9.53 -6.32
N LEU A 54 -14.29 -9.71 -5.78
CA LEU A 54 -15.52 -9.56 -6.53
C LEU A 54 -15.69 -8.08 -6.88
N GLU A 55 -15.38 -7.69 -8.12
CA GLU A 55 -16.30 -6.78 -8.81
C GLU A 55 -17.67 -7.36 -8.53
N ARG A 56 -18.50 -6.59 -7.80
CA ARG A 56 -19.88 -7.00 -7.51
C ARG A 56 -20.37 -7.62 -8.81
N LEU A 57 -20.62 -8.93 -8.81
CA LEU A 57 -21.52 -9.46 -9.80
C LEU A 57 -22.74 -8.56 -9.64
N PRO A 58 -23.17 -7.81 -10.68
CA PRO A 58 -24.42 -7.10 -10.59
C PRO A 58 -25.43 -8.16 -10.18
N SER A 59 -25.92 -8.03 -8.95
CA SER A 59 -26.88 -8.97 -8.39
C SER A 59 -28.17 -8.69 -9.16
N TYR A 60 -28.31 -9.42 -10.27
CA TYR A 60 -29.43 -9.42 -11.20
C TYR A 60 -29.55 -8.16 -12.08
#